data_AF-A0A3B9SQF9-F1
#
_entry.id   AF-A0A3B9SQF9-F1
#
_cell.length_a   1.000
_cell.length_b   1.000
_cell.length_c   1.000
_cell.angle_alpha   90.00
_cell.angle_beta   90.00
_cell.angle_gamma   90.00
#
_symmetry.space_group_name_H-M   'P 1'
#
loop_
_entity.id
_entity.type
_entity.pdbx_description
1 polymer ?
#
loop_
_entity_poly.entity_id
_entity_poly.type
_entity_poly.pdbx_seq_one_letter_code
_entity_poly.pdbx_strand_id
1 'polypeptide(L)'
;MDEWIGYELHPETPAEGIPLERLLPGVDAGKMLQDLRRAGEPYGINFAQIRFLPNTRLALEASEYAREKGKFAEMHTRLFQAYFLEERNIGERQTILRIGREIGLDERELDYHLVNNTYSARLQEIGRA
;
A
#
# COMPACT_ATOMS: atom_id res chain seq x y z
N MET A 1 -10.33 -7.88 20.02
CA MET A 1 -9.98 -6.80 19.06
C MET A 1 -10.00 -7.43 17.69
N ASP A 2 -10.54 -6.72 16.71
CA ASP A 2 -10.59 -7.20 15.34
C ASP A 2 -9.16 -7.23 14.77
N GLU A 3 -8.79 -8.34 14.12
CA GLU A 3 -7.48 -8.49 13.49
C GLU A 3 -7.52 -7.89 12.08
N TRP A 4 -6.60 -6.96 11.79
CA TRP A 4 -6.39 -6.47 10.43
C TRP A 4 -5.67 -7.54 9.61
N ILE A 5 -6.22 -7.89 8.47
CA ILE A 5 -5.71 -8.94 7.60
C ILE A 5 -5.43 -8.35 6.22
N GLY A 6 -4.22 -8.59 5.70
CA GLY A 6 -3.81 -8.11 4.38
C GLY A 6 -4.38 -8.98 3.25
N TYR A 7 -5.01 -8.36 2.25
CA TYR A 7 -5.55 -9.03 1.07
C TYR A 7 -5.05 -8.32 -0.19
N GLU A 8 -4.49 -9.08 -1.13
CA GLU A 8 -4.03 -8.55 -2.42
C GLU A 8 -5.17 -8.61 -3.44
N LEU A 9 -5.82 -7.48 -3.73
CA LEU A 9 -6.97 -7.40 -4.64
C LEU A 9 -6.62 -7.76 -6.10
N HIS A 10 -5.42 -7.37 -6.53
CA HIS A 10 -4.96 -7.51 -7.92
C HIS A 10 -3.54 -8.09 -7.96
N PRO A 11 -3.35 -9.38 -7.61
CA PRO A 11 -2.02 -10.01 -7.56
C PRO A 11 -1.30 -10.05 -8.91
N GLU A 12 -2.04 -9.90 -10.01
CA GLU A 12 -1.58 -9.79 -11.39
C GLU A 12 -1.00 -8.41 -11.75
N THR A 13 -1.17 -7.39 -10.90
CA THR A 13 -0.64 -6.04 -11.14
C THR A 13 0.88 -6.11 -11.32
N PRO A 14 1.45 -5.57 -12.41
CA PRO A 14 2.91 -5.52 -12.60
C PRO A 14 3.61 -4.74 -11.49
N ALA A 15 4.90 -4.99 -11.28
CA ALA A 15 5.68 -4.35 -10.21
C ALA A 15 5.69 -2.80 -10.33
N GLU A 16 5.70 -2.30 -11.56
CA GLU A 16 5.60 -0.87 -11.87
C GLU A 16 4.23 -0.24 -11.60
N GLY A 17 3.20 -1.05 -11.35
CA GLY A 17 1.80 -0.60 -11.22
C GLY A 17 1.11 -0.40 -12.56
N ILE A 18 -0.17 0.00 -12.52
CA ILE A 18 -0.97 0.25 -13.72
C ILE A 18 -1.52 1.69 -13.67
N PRO A 19 -1.29 2.52 -14.71
CA PRO A 19 -1.90 3.85 -14.80
C PRO A 19 -3.43 3.78 -14.73
N LEU A 20 -4.06 4.71 -14.01
CA LEU A 20 -5.52 4.71 -13.85
C LEU A 20 -6.26 4.86 -15.18
N GLU A 21 -5.70 5.60 -16.14
CA GLU A 21 -6.27 5.80 -17.47
C GLU A 21 -6.41 4.49 -18.24
N ARG A 22 -5.54 3.51 -17.94
CA ARG A 22 -5.61 2.17 -18.51
C ARG A 22 -6.61 1.28 -17.80
N LEU A 23 -6.77 1.44 -16.49
CA LEU A 23 -7.71 0.64 -15.67
C LEU A 23 -9.16 1.04 -15.88
N LEU A 24 -9.41 2.34 -16.11
CA LEU A 24 -10.73 2.91 -16.19
C LEU A 24 -10.91 3.65 -17.54
N PRO A 25 -10.89 2.93 -18.67
CA PRO A 25 -11.01 3.54 -19.99
C PRO A 25 -12.37 4.25 -20.12
N GLY A 26 -12.34 5.51 -20.56
CA GLY A 26 -13.54 6.33 -20.72
C GLY A 26 -14.06 6.96 -19.43
N VAL A 27 -13.41 6.73 -18.28
CA VAL A 27 -13.70 7.45 -17.04
C VAL A 27 -12.89 8.75 -16.99
N ASP A 28 -13.56 9.85 -16.66
CA ASP A 28 -12.88 11.10 -16.33
C ASP A 28 -12.23 10.96 -14.94
N ALA A 29 -10.95 10.57 -14.94
CA ALA A 29 -10.16 10.41 -13.72
C ALA A 29 -10.06 11.71 -12.91
N GLY A 30 -10.11 12.87 -13.58
CA GLY A 30 -10.13 14.18 -12.92
C GLY A 30 -11.42 14.39 -12.12
N LYS A 31 -12.58 14.11 -12.73
CA LYS A 31 -13.87 14.16 -12.04
C LYS A 31 -13.95 13.14 -10.90
N MET A 32 -13.53 11.90 -11.14
CA MET A 32 -13.50 10.85 -10.12
C MET A 32 -12.68 11.29 -8.89
N LEU A 33 -11.51 11.89 -9.12
CA LEU A 33 -10.66 12.38 -8.04
C LEU A 33 -11.26 13.59 -7.32
N GLN A 34 -11.92 14.51 -8.04
CA GLN A 34 -12.63 15.63 -7.41
C GLN A 34 -13.75 15.12 -6.50
N ASP A 35 -14.51 14.12 -6.95
CA ASP A 35 -15.57 13.50 -6.16
C ASP A 35 -14.98 12.79 -4.92
N LEU A 36 -13.83 12.12 -5.06
CA LEU A 36 -13.10 11.51 -3.94
C LEU A 36 -12.61 12.55 -2.91
N ARG A 37 -12.05 13.68 -3.38
CA ARG A 37 -11.62 14.79 -2.50
C ARG A 37 -12.80 15.39 -1.75
N ARG A 38 -13.93 15.61 -2.42
CA ARG A 38 -15.16 16.10 -1.79
C ARG A 38 -15.68 15.12 -0.72
N ALA A 39 -15.58 13.82 -0.97
CA ALA A 39 -15.96 12.81 0.00
C ALA A 39 -15.01 12.75 1.22
N GLY A 40 -13.74 13.09 1.04
CA GLY A 40 -12.73 13.14 2.11
C GLY A 40 -12.81 14.39 3.00
N GLU A 41 -13.29 15.52 2.47
CA GLU A 41 -13.32 16.82 3.17
C GLU A 41 -13.95 16.77 4.58
N PRO A 42 -15.13 16.13 4.80
CA PRO A 42 -15.74 16.09 6.14
C PRO A 42 -14.90 15.33 7.18
N TYR A 43 -13.95 14.51 6.72
CA TYR A 43 -13.06 13.73 7.56
C TYR A 43 -11.65 14.35 7.68
N GLY A 44 -11.44 15.53 7.09
CA GLY A 44 -10.12 16.17 7.03
C GLY A 44 -9.13 15.44 6.11
N ILE A 45 -9.61 14.58 5.21
CA ILE A 45 -8.77 13.82 4.27
C ILE A 45 -8.67 14.60 2.96
N ASN A 46 -7.46 15.06 2.64
CA ASN A 46 -7.16 15.70 1.36
C ASN A 46 -6.39 14.73 0.45
N PHE A 47 -7.12 13.97 -0.37
CA PHE A 47 -6.51 13.02 -1.30
C PHE A 47 -5.59 13.74 -2.31
N ALA A 48 -4.38 13.22 -2.47
CA ALA A 48 -3.42 13.64 -3.49
C ALA A 48 -3.87 13.21 -4.89
N GLN A 49 -3.07 13.51 -5.93
CA GLN A 49 -3.34 13.01 -7.27
C GLN A 49 -3.11 11.50 -7.33
N ILE A 50 -4.17 10.70 -7.34
CA ILE A 50 -4.03 9.27 -7.61
C ILE A 50 -3.85 9.08 -9.11
N ARG A 51 -2.71 8.50 -9.54
CA ARG A 51 -2.37 8.32 -10.96
C ARG A 51 -2.25 6.86 -11.39
N PHE A 52 -2.04 5.95 -10.44
CA PHE A 52 -1.80 4.54 -10.75
C PHE A 52 -2.31 3.65 -9.62
N LEU A 53 -2.61 2.41 -9.96
CA LEU A 53 -2.80 1.30 -9.03
C LEU A 53 -1.43 0.67 -8.75
N PRO A 54 -0.93 0.68 -7.50
CA PRO A 54 0.31 0.01 -7.14
C PRO A 54 0.12 -1.51 -7.09
N ASN A 55 1.18 -2.27 -7.35
CA ASN A 55 1.24 -3.64 -6.83
C ASN A 55 1.47 -3.57 -5.31
N THR A 56 0.55 -4.11 -4.52
CA THR A 56 0.58 -3.98 -3.05
C THR A 56 1.36 -5.10 -2.35
N ARG A 57 1.93 -6.07 -3.06
CA ARG A 57 2.61 -7.23 -2.46
C ARG A 57 3.70 -6.81 -1.47
N LEU A 58 4.58 -5.90 -1.84
CA LEU A 58 5.64 -5.42 -0.95
C LEU A 58 5.10 -4.65 0.25
N ALA A 59 4.04 -3.87 0.09
CA ALA A 59 3.38 -3.17 1.18
C ALA A 59 2.74 -4.14 2.19
N LEU A 60 2.15 -5.24 1.71
CA LEU A 60 1.56 -6.29 2.53
C LEU A 60 2.64 -7.10 3.27
N GLU A 61 3.71 -7.50 2.58
CA GLU A 61 4.89 -8.14 3.20
C GLU A 61 5.50 -7.26 4.31
N ALA A 62 5.66 -5.97 4.04
CA ALA A 62 6.16 -5.00 5.03
C ALA A 62 5.24 -4.87 6.24
N SER A 63 3.92 -4.96 6.03
CA SER A 63 2.93 -4.89 7.11
C SER A 63 3.01 -6.10 8.03
N GLU A 64 3.22 -7.30 7.48
CA GLU A 64 3.39 -8.52 8.29
C GLU A 64 4.72 -8.52 9.05
N TYR A 65 5.82 -8.07 8.43
CA TYR A 65 7.07 -7.84 9.17
C TYR A 65 6.88 -6.82 10.29
N ALA A 66 6.25 -5.68 10.00
CA ALA A 66 5.97 -4.66 11.01
C ALA A 66 5.09 -5.21 12.15
N ARG A 67 4.17 -6.13 11.85
CA ARG A 67 3.36 -6.83 12.87
C ARG A 67 4.21 -7.63 13.84
N GLU A 68 5.18 -8.40 13.34
CA GLU A 68 6.11 -9.15 14.21
C GLU A 68 6.96 -8.23 15.10
N LYS A 69 7.20 -6.99 14.65
CA LYS A 69 7.90 -5.96 15.42
C LYS A 69 6.98 -5.08 16.27
N GLY A 70 5.68 -5.38 16.34
CA GLY A 70 4.71 -4.60 17.11
C GLY A 70 4.40 -3.21 16.53
N LYS A 71 4.69 -2.97 15.25
CA LYS A 71 4.55 -1.69 14.54
C LYS A 71 3.55 -1.74 13.37
N PHE A 72 2.61 -2.69 13.41
CA PHE A 72 1.63 -2.88 12.34
C PHE A 72 0.80 -1.59 12.11
N ALA A 73 0.31 -0.96 13.19
CA ALA A 73 -0.55 0.21 13.08
C ALA A 73 0.19 1.38 12.40
N GLU A 74 1.45 1.60 12.76
CA GLU A 74 2.30 2.64 12.20
C GLU A 74 2.61 2.38 10.73
N MET A 75 2.96 1.13 10.37
CA MET A 75 3.19 0.75 8.97
C MET A 75 1.91 0.93 8.15
N HIS A 76 0.78 0.41 8.64
CA HIS A 76 -0.51 0.52 7.98
C HIS A 76 -0.89 1.98 7.73
N THR A 77 -0.85 2.82 8.76
CA THR A 77 -1.14 4.26 8.62
C THR A 77 -0.21 4.92 7.61
N ARG A 78 1.11 4.65 7.65
CA ARG A 78 2.05 5.31 6.75
C ARG A 78 1.96 4.85 5.31
N LEU A 79 1.63 3.58 5.04
CA LEU A 79 1.37 3.10 3.69
C LEU A 79 0.16 3.81 3.06
N PHE A 80 -0.92 3.95 3.82
CA PHE A 80 -2.10 4.69 3.36
C PHE A 80 -1.80 6.17 3.11
N GLN A 81 -1.08 6.84 4.02
CA GLN A 81 -0.67 8.22 3.82
C GLN A 81 0.23 8.38 2.59
N ALA A 82 1.26 7.52 2.46
CA ALA A 82 2.19 7.55 1.34
C ALA A 82 1.46 7.45 -0.01
N TYR A 83 0.49 6.55 -0.13
CA TYR A 83 -0.25 6.36 -1.36
C TYR A 83 -1.33 7.43 -1.60
N PHE A 84 -2.23 7.64 -0.62
CA PHE A 84 -3.42 8.48 -0.81
C PHE A 84 -3.17 9.97 -0.62
N LEU A 85 -2.16 10.37 0.15
CA LEU A 85 -1.91 11.77 0.50
C LEU A 85 -0.58 12.30 -0.04
N GLU A 86 0.36 11.44 -0.41
CA GLU A 86 1.72 11.84 -0.81
C GLU A 86 2.13 11.38 -2.20
N GLU A 87 1.23 10.76 -2.97
CA GLU A 87 1.50 10.35 -4.36
C GLU A 87 2.67 9.36 -4.53
N ARG A 88 3.05 8.63 -3.48
CA ARG A 88 4.17 7.69 -3.51
C ARG A 88 3.74 6.31 -3.99
N ASN A 89 4.63 5.62 -4.72
CA ASN A 89 4.41 4.26 -5.16
C ASN A 89 4.78 3.24 -4.08
N ILE A 90 3.77 2.72 -3.39
CA ILE A 90 3.93 1.66 -2.38
C ILE A 90 4.20 0.26 -2.97
N GLY A 91 4.26 0.13 -4.30
CA GLY A 91 4.82 -1.05 -4.97
C GLY A 91 6.34 -0.98 -5.16
N GLU A 92 6.96 0.17 -4.89
CA GLU A 92 8.40 0.35 -5.00
C GLU A 92 9.13 -0.01 -3.71
N ARG A 93 10.10 -0.92 -3.79
CA ARG A 93 10.91 -1.35 -2.64
C ARG A 93 11.54 -0.19 -1.87
N GLN A 94 12.13 0.78 -2.57
CA GLN A 94 12.78 1.94 -1.93
C GLN A 94 11.79 2.82 -1.15
N THR A 95 10.55 2.92 -1.64
CA THR A 95 9.48 3.61 -0.92
C THR A 95 9.11 2.86 0.36
N ILE A 96 8.99 1.53 0.31
CA ILE A 96 8.70 0.70 1.48
C ILE A 96 9.82 0.78 2.53
N LEU A 97 11.09 0.68 2.12
CA LEU A 97 12.23 0.80 3.04
C LEU A 97 12.27 2.15 3.75
N ARG A 98 11.98 3.23 3.02
CA ARG A 98 11.88 4.57 3.60
C ARG A 98 10.78 4.67 4.64
N ILE A 99 9.58 4.15 4.34
CA ILE A 99 8.46 4.11 5.29
C ILE A 99 8.83 3.30 6.53
N GLY A 100 9.44 2.13 6.35
CA GLY A 100 9.92 1.30 7.46
C GLY A 100 10.90 2.04 8.37
N ARG A 101 11.87 2.75 7.79
CA ARG A 101 12.81 3.58 8.55
C ARG A 101 12.12 4.74 9.28
N GLU A 102 11.16 5.40 8.64
CA GLU A 102 10.39 6.52 9.24
C GLU A 102 9.62 6.07 10.50
N ILE A 103 9.20 4.81 10.57
CA ILE A 103 8.55 4.24 11.77
C ILE A 103 9.55 3.50 12.68
N GLY A 104 10.85 3.56 12.39
CA GLY A 104 11.92 2.97 13.20
C GLY A 104 12.04 1.45 13.11
N LEU A 105 11.80 0.85 11.95
CA LEU A 105 12.21 -0.52 11.63
C LEU A 105 13.66 -0.54 11.12
N ASP A 106 14.33 -1.69 11.29
CA ASP A 106 15.65 -1.90 10.69
C ASP A 106 15.50 -2.10 9.18
N GLU A 107 16.18 -1.23 8.41
CA GLU A 107 16.07 -1.21 6.95
C GLU A 107 16.60 -2.51 6.31
N ARG A 108 17.64 -3.13 6.89
CA ARG A 108 18.26 -4.36 6.36
C ARG A 108 17.40 -5.58 6.64
N GLU A 109 16.85 -5.68 7.84
CA GLU A 109 15.90 -6.75 8.16
C GLU A 109 14.64 -6.65 7.29
N LEU A 110 14.07 -5.45 7.15
CA LEU A 110 12.91 -5.24 6.28
C LEU A 110 13.24 -5.64 4.84
N ASP A 111 14.36 -5.17 4.27
CA ASP A 111 14.74 -5.53 2.89
C ASP A 111 14.92 -7.04 2.72
N TYR A 112 15.51 -7.72 3.72
CA TYR A 112 15.62 -9.18 3.71
C TYR A 112 14.24 -9.84 3.58
N HIS A 113 13.25 -9.43 4.37
CA HIS A 113 11.91 -10.02 4.30
C HIS A 113 11.21 -9.74 2.97
N LEU A 114 11.36 -8.53 2.43
CA LEU A 114 10.81 -8.14 1.12
C LEU A 114 11.44 -8.92 -0.05
N VAL A 115 12.75 -9.15 -0.01
CA VAL A 115 13.47 -9.93 -1.04
C VAL A 115 13.06 -11.39 -1.01
N ASN A 116 12.89 -11.95 0.19
CA ASN A 116 12.61 -13.37 0.36
C ASN A 116 11.11 -13.69 0.34
N ASN A 117 10.22 -12.69 0.20
CA ASN A 117 8.77 -12.87 0.22
C ASN A 117 8.32 -13.71 1.43
N THR A 118 8.84 -13.35 2.61
CA THR A 118 8.75 -14.21 3.81
C THR A 118 7.31 -14.53 4.21
N TYR A 119 6.39 -13.59 4.00
CA TYR A 119 5.00 -13.67 4.44
C TYR A 119 4.03 -14.08 3.31
N SER A 120 4.53 -14.40 2.12
CA SER A 120 3.69 -14.69 0.96
C SER A 120 2.75 -15.87 1.17
N ALA A 121 3.18 -16.92 1.90
CA ALA A 121 2.31 -18.04 2.24
C ALA A 121 1.07 -17.58 3.05
N ARG A 122 1.29 -16.75 4.08
CA ARG A 122 0.23 -16.18 4.91
C ARG A 122 -0.72 -15.31 4.09
N LEU A 123 -0.17 -14.43 3.25
CA LEU A 123 -0.97 -13.53 2.39
C LEU A 123 -1.82 -14.32 1.38
N GLN A 124 -1.33 -15.45 0.88
CA GLN A 124 -2.07 -16.31 -0.06
C GLN A 124 -3.15 -17.15 0.62
N GLU A 125 -2.95 -17.60 1.85
CA GLU A 125 -3.96 -18.34 2.61
C GLU A 125 -5.21 -17.49 2.86
N ILE A 126 -5.02 -16.23 3.23
CA ILE A 126 -6.10 -15.24 3.37
C ILE A 126 -6.84 -15.05 2.04
N GLY A 127 -6.11 -15.02 0.93
CA GLY A 127 -6.66 -14.83 -0.42
C GLY A 127 -7.68 -15.88 -0.88
N ARG A 128 -7.72 -17.04 -0.20
CA ARG A 128 -8.53 -18.21 -0.57
C ARG A 128 -9.75 -18.44 0.32
N ALA A 129 -9.91 -17.66 1.39
CA ALA A 129 -11.03 -17.73 2.33
C ALA A 129 -12.23 -16.92 1.83
#